data_AF-A0A379X236-F1
#
_entry.id   AF-A0A379X236-F1
#
_cell.length_a   1.000
_cell.length_b   1.000
_cell.length_c   1.000
_cell.angle_alpha   90.00
_cell.angle_beta   90.00
_cell.angle_gamma   90.00
#
_symmetry.space_group_name_H-M   'P 1'
#
loop_
_entity.id
_entity.type
_entity.pdbx_description
1 polymer ?
#
loop_
_entity_poly.entity_id
_entity_poly.type
_entity_poly.pdbx_seq_one_letter_code
_entity_poly.pdbx_strand_id
1 'polypeptide(L)' 'MSHQQIIQTLIEWIDEHIDQPLNIDVVAKKSGYSKWYLQRMFRT' A
#
# COMPACT_ATOMS: atom_id res chain seq x y z
N MET A 1 1.38 -11.27 14.34
CA MET A 1 1.78 -10.23 13.36
C MET A 1 0.73 -9.14 13.45
N SER A 2 1.01 -8.03 14.11
CA SER A 2 0.03 -6.95 14.30
C SER A 2 -0.13 -6.18 12.99
N HIS A 3 -1.34 -5.71 12.69
CA HIS A 3 -1.63 -4.94 11.47
C HIS A 3 -0.69 -3.73 11.29
N GLN A 4 -0.14 -3.19 12.37
CA GLN A 4 0.83 -2.09 12.37
C GLN A 4 2.12 -2.42 11.61
N GLN A 5 2.62 -3.65 11.67
CA GLN A 5 3.85 -4.04 10.98
C GLN A 5 3.65 -4.02 9.46
N ILE A 6 2.48 -4.48 8.99
CA ILE A 6 2.13 -4.48 7.57
C ILE A 6 2.01 -3.06 7.04
N ILE A 7 1.40 -2.16 7.82
CA ILE A 7 1.26 -0.74 7.47
C ILE A 7 2.63 -0.08 7.39
N GLN A 8 3.52 -0.30 8.37
CA GLN A 8 4.85 0.31 8.38
C GLN A 8 5.69 -0.13 7.16
N THR A 9 5.69 -1.43 6.84
CA THR A 9 6.39 -1.94 5.66
C THR A 9 5.81 -1.41 4.34
N LEU A 10 4.49 -1.18 4.28
CA LEU A 10 3.85 -0.54 3.12
C LEU A 10 4.26 0.93 2.98
N ILE A 11 4.36 1.66 4.10
CA ILE A 11 4.80 3.07 4.11
C ILE A 11 6.26 3.18 3.62
N GLU A 12 7.16 2.37 4.18
CA GLU A 12 8.59 2.36 3.77
C GLU A 12 8.73 2.03 2.28
N TRP A 13 7.97 1.06 1.79
CA TRP A 13 8.00 0.69 0.38
C TRP A 13 7.45 1.80 -0.54
N ILE A 14 6.42 2.53 -0.09
CA ILE A 14 5.86 3.69 -0.81
C ILE A 14 6.87 4.83 -0.85
N ASP A 15 7.55 5.14 0.28
CA ASP A 15 8.58 6.18 0.35
C ASP A 15 9.78 5.86 -0.57
N GLU A 16 10.20 4.59 -0.63
CA GLU A 16 11.28 4.15 -1.53
C GLU A 16 10.89 4.19 -3.02
N HIS A 17 9.60 4.22 -3.34
CA HIS A 17 9.09 4.17 -4.74
C HIS A 17 8.29 5.43 -5.12
N ILE A 18 8.45 6.54 -4.39
CA ILE A 18 7.72 7.79 -4.62
C ILE A 18 8.05 8.45 -5.97
N ASP A 19 9.21 8.11 -6.53
CA ASP A 19 9.70 8.57 -7.84
C ASP A 19 8.96 7.91 -9.01
N GLN A 20 8.28 6.81 -8.75
CA GLN A 20 7.47 6.08 -9.72
C GLN A 20 6.01 6.49 -9.56
N PRO A 21 5.22 6.53 -10.65
CA PRO A 21 3.80 6.81 -10.53
C PRO A 21 3.19 5.80 -9.57
N LEU A 22 2.70 6.29 -8.42
CA LEU A 22 2.11 5.48 -7.37
C LEU A 22 0.82 4.84 -7.89
N ASN A 23 0.98 3.73 -8.58
CA ASN A 23 -0.11 3.03 -9.23
C ASN A 23 -0.70 2.05 -8.22
N ILE A 24 -1.98 2.23 -7.92
CA ILE A 24 -2.75 1.39 -7.00
C ILE A 24 -2.70 -0.10 -7.38
N ASP A 25 -2.40 -0.40 -8.64
CA ASP A 25 -2.23 -1.76 -9.15
C ASP A 25 -0.98 -2.43 -8.58
N VAL A 26 0.10 -1.66 -8.43
CA VAL A 26 1.37 -2.14 -7.87
C VAL A 26 1.20 -2.38 -6.37
N VAL A 27 0.55 -1.46 -5.67
CA VAL A 27 0.24 -1.58 -4.24
C VAL A 27 -0.67 -2.79 -3.99
N ALA A 28 -1.74 -2.97 -4.77
CA ALA A 28 -2.66 -4.10 -4.67
C ALA A 28 -1.94 -5.45 -4.87
N LYS A 29 -1.08 -5.52 -5.89
CA LYS A 29 -0.30 -6.73 -6.19
C LYS A 29 0.70 -7.06 -5.08
N LYS A 30 1.32 -6.04 -4.46
CA LYS A 30 2.30 -6.21 -3.37
C LYS A 30 1.63 -6.59 -2.05
N SER A 31 0.52 -5.95 -1.71
CA SER A 31 -0.17 -6.14 -0.42
C SER A 31 -1.08 -7.36 -0.41
N GLY A 32 -1.36 -7.98 -1.57
CA GLY A 32 -2.31 -9.09 -1.70
C GLY A 32 -3.77 -8.66 -1.50
N TYR A 33 -4.06 -7.36 -1.56
CA TYR A 33 -5.40 -6.82 -1.36
C TYR A 33 -5.97 -6.28 -2.67
N SER A 34 -7.30 -6.24 -2.76
CA SER A 34 -7.96 -5.64 -3.91
C SER A 34 -7.77 -4.13 -3.92
N LYS A 35 -7.73 -3.54 -5.13
CA LYS A 35 -7.66 -2.08 -5.33
C LYS A 35 -8.76 -1.36 -4.54
N TRP A 36 -9.97 -1.92 -4.52
CA TRP A 36 -11.12 -1.37 -3.79
C TRP A 36 -10.90 -1.33 -2.28
N TYR A 37 -10.29 -2.37 -1.69
CA TYR A 37 -9.95 -2.39 -0.28
C TYR A 37 -8.92 -1.33 0.07
N LEU A 38 -7.87 -1.18 -0.74
CA LEU A 38 -6.87 -0.13 -0.58
C LEU A 38 -7.45 1.28 -0.76
N GLN A 39 -8.34 1.48 -1.74
CA GLN A 39 -9.04 2.75 -1.93
C GLN A 39 -9.87 3.17 -0.71
N ARG A 40 -10.48 2.22 0.01
CA ARG A 40 -11.18 2.53 1.27
C ARG A 40 -10.21 2.77 2.42
N MET A 41 -9.09 2.06 2.46
CA MET A 41 -8.09 2.19 3.52
C MET A 41 -7.43 3.58 3.54
N PHE A 42 -7.13 4.15 2.36
CA PHE A 42 -6.49 5.48 2.25
C PHE A 42 -7.48 6.66 2.13
N ARG A 43 -8.81 6.40 2.12
CA ARG A 43 -9.85 7.45 2.01
C ARG A 43 -10.31 8.01 3.36
N THR A 44 -9.78 7.52 4.47
CA THR A 44 -10.13 7.95 5.84
C THR A 44 -8.94 8.68 6.44
#